data_AF-A0A2D7CMI1-F1
#
_entry.id   AF-A0A2D7CMI1-F1
#
_cell.length_a   1.000
_cell.length_b   1.000
_cell.length_c   1.000
_cell.angle_alpha   90.00
_cell.angle_beta   90.00
_cell.angle_gamma   90.00
#
_symmetry.space_group_name_H-M   'P 1'
#
loop_
_entity.id
_entity.type
_entity.pdbx_description
1 polymer ?
#
loop_
_entity_poly.entity_id
_entity_poly.type
_entity_poly.pdbx_seq_one_letter_code
_entity_poly.pdbx_strand_id
1 'polypeptide(L)'
;MGTEGDDLFFGMASFLGEFDNIDGRGGIDTLELIYTEAATLPDISNLRSIEQLTITDTEHQTLDFSELAQISKIELKSGITKNGRTITATLGDNQTLALTSIKDGDAKGASLSSGGIRIDQSDAVNHLHLFLSDVGVTSGRNFQQVVVDLAGKGLSSLNIKNEKSSAIRFENSGGSLQTIDLEANANIDLGLIPKSITVINASSSQGNIKLLLDEGDMSSRTGGGNDDIKVLGGTNSILSGEGHDRIIITGGNNGINSGSGADQVVLANGNSDLNTGLGNDTVTLNGGVNTANTGSGNDRAFVGGGQQTLDLGSGQDTVDIIGGSSSINTGSGDDVVSLKEGFSDIDLGEGDDTLSVTTSIDLSNYKIAGGLGTDRMHVIHNGLISFPGVGNFSGIEDIFVSNSVHQSIDFSGFTGAGSIALSSGATVDGSTVTTTLGAGQKLILEDITDGDIGAAALSDGGLKIAQSASITSLDLKLNDVGPNSSIVNEDLFIDIAGQGISTVNLESEDINFVSLSNSGGLLSNLNVIGSGPLGLIFNSPGTINATSFLASLTFTGSSSGNTITSASSNDTITLSGGTNRVDSGSGNDSITLSTGSDTVNSGSGNDVVVASS
;
A
#
# COMPACT_ATOMS: atom_id res chain seq x y z
N MET A 1 30.83 -54.04 26.54
CA MET A 1 31.82 -54.09 25.45
C MET A 1 31.07 -54.02 24.14
N GLY A 2 31.41 -53.07 23.29
CA GLY A 2 30.90 -52.90 21.94
C GLY A 2 31.70 -53.66 20.88
N THR A 3 31.47 -53.25 19.64
CA THR A 3 31.95 -53.75 18.36
C THR A 3 32.85 -52.71 17.70
N GLU A 4 33.10 -52.79 16.39
CA GLU A 4 33.93 -51.81 15.66
C GLU A 4 33.07 -50.80 14.88
N GLY A 5 31.76 -50.79 15.10
CA GLY A 5 30.85 -49.78 14.55
C GLY A 5 29.91 -49.26 15.63
N ASP A 6 29.13 -48.23 15.31
CA ASP A 6 28.29 -47.47 16.25
C ASP A 6 27.40 -48.36 17.13
N ASP A 7 27.68 -48.40 18.43
CA ASP A 7 26.94 -49.14 19.43
C ASP A 7 26.08 -48.23 20.33
N LEU A 8 24.91 -48.75 20.74
CA LEU A 8 24.04 -48.12 21.73
C LEU A 8 24.03 -48.95 23.02
N PHE A 9 24.51 -48.36 24.10
CA PHE A 9 24.35 -48.85 25.46
C PHE A 9 23.19 -48.09 26.11
N PHE A 10 22.23 -48.78 26.73
CA PHE A 10 21.12 -48.10 27.40
C PHE A 10 20.73 -48.80 28.70
N GLY A 11 20.28 -48.04 29.69
CA GLY A 11 19.83 -48.58 30.96
C GLY A 11 19.28 -47.51 31.91
N MET A 12 18.66 -47.96 33.01
CA MET A 12 18.29 -47.03 34.07
C MET A 12 19.56 -46.53 34.75
N ALA A 13 19.65 -45.22 34.99
CA ALA A 13 20.82 -44.60 35.60
C ALA A 13 21.16 -45.20 36.98
N SER A 14 20.16 -45.66 37.71
CA SER A 14 20.30 -46.29 39.04
C SER A 14 21.01 -47.64 39.03
N PHE A 15 21.21 -48.26 37.86
CA PHE A 15 21.91 -49.54 37.74
C PHE A 15 23.39 -49.41 37.34
N LEU A 16 23.86 -48.21 37.00
CA LEU A 16 25.29 -47.97 36.72
C LEU A 16 26.03 -47.66 38.03
N GLY A 17 27.02 -48.51 38.36
CA GLY A 17 27.87 -48.36 39.53
C GLY A 17 29.36 -48.26 39.20
N GLU A 18 30.17 -47.97 40.23
CA GLU A 18 31.63 -47.75 40.14
C GLU A 18 32.44 -48.95 39.61
N PHE A 19 31.84 -50.14 39.48
CA PHE A 19 32.51 -51.34 38.95
C PHE A 19 32.09 -51.71 37.52
N ASP A 20 31.13 -50.99 36.94
CA ASP A 20 30.69 -51.24 35.58
C ASP A 20 31.72 -50.66 34.60
N ASN A 21 32.10 -51.46 33.61
CA ASN A 21 33.05 -51.08 32.57
C ASN A 21 32.35 -51.12 31.20
N ILE A 22 32.09 -49.94 30.66
CA ILE A 22 31.48 -49.76 29.34
C ILE A 22 32.58 -49.27 28.41
N ASP A 23 32.85 -50.07 27.38
CA ASP A 23 33.84 -49.79 26.34
C ASP A 23 33.16 -49.99 24.99
N GLY A 24 32.96 -48.91 24.23
CA GLY A 24 32.35 -48.94 22.89
C GLY A 24 33.26 -49.55 21.82
N ARG A 25 34.57 -49.35 21.99
CA ARG A 25 35.68 -49.68 21.08
C ARG A 25 35.77 -48.79 19.84
N GLY A 26 35.08 -49.11 18.75
CA GLY A 26 35.24 -48.40 17.48
C GLY A 26 33.89 -47.99 16.89
N GLY A 27 33.83 -46.82 16.25
CA GLY A 27 32.57 -46.22 15.79
C GLY A 27 32.28 -44.92 16.55
N ILE A 28 31.03 -44.48 16.49
CA ILE A 28 30.48 -43.42 17.35
C ILE A 28 29.52 -44.09 18.33
N ASP A 29 29.95 -44.26 19.56
CA ASP A 29 29.24 -45.05 20.55
C ASP A 29 28.44 -44.16 21.51
N THR A 30 27.22 -44.59 21.83
CA THR A 30 26.25 -43.83 22.63
C THR A 30 25.88 -44.57 23.91
N LEU A 31 25.91 -43.86 25.04
CA LEU A 31 25.31 -44.30 26.30
C LEU A 31 24.01 -43.53 26.58
N GLU A 32 22.87 -44.21 26.65
CA GLU A 32 21.57 -43.65 27.06
C GLU A 32 21.26 -44.01 28.53
N LEU A 33 21.17 -42.99 29.38
CA LEU A 33 20.78 -43.10 30.78
C LEU A 33 19.33 -42.65 30.95
N ILE A 34 18.50 -43.56 31.47
CA ILE A 34 17.07 -43.31 31.71
C ILE A 34 16.86 -43.02 33.19
N TYR A 35 16.23 -41.88 33.49
CA TYR A 35 15.85 -41.43 34.82
C TYR A 35 14.33 -41.51 34.98
N THR A 36 13.88 -42.09 36.09
CA THR A 36 12.44 -42.16 36.44
C THR A 36 12.10 -41.34 37.68
N GLU A 37 13.11 -40.92 38.46
CA GLU A 37 12.99 -40.12 39.69
C GLU A 37 14.26 -39.28 39.91
N ALA A 38 14.28 -38.50 41.00
CA ALA A 38 15.39 -37.63 41.33
C ALA A 38 16.69 -38.38 41.63
N ALA A 39 17.74 -38.22 40.82
CA ALA A 39 19.02 -38.90 41.00
C ALA A 39 20.19 -38.06 40.46
N THR A 40 21.37 -38.22 41.07
CA THR A 40 22.63 -37.63 40.59
C THR A 40 23.15 -38.41 39.38
N LEU A 41 23.96 -37.76 38.54
CA LEU A 41 24.69 -38.47 37.48
C LEU A 41 25.48 -39.64 38.09
N PRO A 42 25.38 -40.88 37.57
CA PRO A 42 26.17 -42.00 38.07
C PRO A 42 27.66 -41.75 37.83
N ASP A 43 28.52 -42.42 38.60
CA ASP A 43 29.96 -42.37 38.36
C ASP A 43 30.27 -43.02 37.00
N ILE A 44 30.74 -42.20 36.08
CA ILE A 44 31.05 -42.57 34.69
C ILE A 44 32.54 -42.40 34.38
N SER A 45 33.39 -42.38 35.42
CA SER A 45 34.85 -42.36 35.28
C SER A 45 35.42 -43.59 34.54
N ASN A 46 34.65 -44.68 34.48
CA ASN A 46 35.04 -45.93 33.82
C ASN A 46 34.61 -46.05 32.35
N LEU A 47 33.97 -45.03 31.77
CA LEU A 47 33.61 -45.06 30.34
C LEU A 47 34.86 -45.01 29.45
N ARG A 48 34.90 -45.86 28.43
CA ARG A 48 35.96 -45.91 27.41
C ARG A 48 35.34 -45.91 26.03
N SER A 49 35.89 -45.12 25.11
CA SER A 49 35.41 -45.09 23.72
C SER A 49 33.90 -44.91 23.65
N ILE A 50 33.39 -43.91 24.38
CA ILE A 50 31.99 -43.47 24.34
C ILE A 50 32.04 -42.00 23.94
N GLU A 51 31.42 -41.67 22.83
CA GLU A 51 31.48 -40.33 22.24
C GLU A 51 30.18 -39.55 22.46
N GLN A 52 29.08 -40.24 22.79
CA GLN A 52 27.77 -39.61 23.01
C GLN A 52 27.11 -40.06 24.32
N LEU A 53 26.45 -39.12 24.99
CA LEU A 53 25.66 -39.37 26.19
C LEU A 53 24.24 -38.85 25.98
N THR A 54 23.23 -39.73 26.04
CA THR A 54 21.81 -39.33 26.02
C THR A 54 21.23 -39.48 27.41
N ILE A 55 20.58 -38.43 27.91
CA ILE A 55 19.85 -38.42 29.18
C ILE A 55 18.37 -38.32 28.86
N THR A 56 17.65 -39.39 29.16
CA THR A 56 16.18 -39.42 29.05
C THR A 56 15.58 -39.28 30.44
N ASP A 57 14.89 -38.16 30.70
CA ASP A 57 14.25 -37.87 31.98
C ASP A 57 12.85 -37.29 31.74
N THR A 58 11.87 -37.65 32.56
CA THR A 58 10.52 -37.04 32.49
C THR A 58 10.49 -35.64 33.13
N GLU A 59 11.40 -35.37 34.07
CA GLU A 59 11.49 -34.12 34.82
C GLU A 59 12.95 -33.76 35.06
N HIS A 60 13.53 -32.93 34.18
CA HIS A 60 14.96 -32.66 34.26
C HIS A 60 15.40 -32.01 35.57
N GLN A 61 16.56 -32.44 36.04
CA GLN A 61 17.21 -31.98 37.26
C GLN A 61 18.54 -31.31 36.96
N THR A 62 19.18 -30.73 37.98
CA THR A 62 20.56 -30.27 37.84
C THR A 62 21.49 -31.45 37.65
N LEU A 63 21.99 -31.58 36.43
CA LEU A 63 23.05 -32.49 36.05
C LEU A 63 24.29 -31.63 35.73
N ASP A 64 25.46 -32.13 36.11
CA ASP A 64 26.75 -31.50 35.87
C ASP A 64 27.58 -32.45 34.98
N PHE A 65 27.97 -31.97 33.80
CA PHE A 65 28.74 -32.73 32.82
C PHE A 65 30.20 -32.27 32.71
N SER A 66 30.68 -31.44 33.65
CA SER A 66 32.01 -30.80 33.59
C SER A 66 33.21 -31.73 33.55
N GLU A 67 33.07 -32.94 34.07
CA GLU A 67 34.16 -33.94 34.09
C GLU A 67 34.18 -34.85 32.84
N LEU A 68 33.35 -34.58 31.81
CA LEU A 68 33.14 -35.46 30.65
C LEU A 68 33.80 -34.96 29.35
N ALA A 69 35.08 -34.63 29.42
CA ALA A 69 35.82 -34.09 28.28
C ALA A 69 35.85 -35.03 27.04
N GLN A 70 35.73 -36.35 27.22
CA GLN A 70 35.68 -37.33 26.12
C GLN A 70 34.36 -37.37 25.34
N ILE A 71 33.27 -36.82 25.89
CA ILE A 71 31.95 -36.89 25.27
C ILE A 71 31.81 -35.75 24.25
N SER A 72 31.72 -36.09 22.97
CA SER A 72 31.57 -35.12 21.88
C SER A 72 30.16 -34.54 21.78
N LYS A 73 29.13 -35.31 22.20
CA LYS A 73 27.72 -34.91 22.15
C LYS A 73 26.97 -35.33 23.41
N ILE A 74 26.28 -34.38 24.03
CA ILE A 74 25.36 -34.63 25.15
C ILE A 74 23.94 -34.34 24.67
N GLU A 75 23.03 -35.29 24.76
CA GLU A 75 21.62 -35.12 24.43
C GLU A 75 20.76 -35.15 25.69
N LEU A 76 19.92 -34.14 25.88
CA LEU A 76 18.84 -34.13 26.86
C LEU A 76 17.53 -34.38 26.12
N LYS A 77 16.85 -35.47 26.46
CA LYS A 77 15.73 -36.01 25.69
C LYS A 77 14.48 -36.19 26.56
N SER A 78 13.38 -35.62 26.07
CA SER A 78 12.05 -35.59 26.69
C SER A 78 12.02 -34.85 28.04
N GLY A 79 10.85 -34.39 28.47
CA GLY A 79 10.65 -33.90 29.84
C GLY A 79 10.45 -32.39 29.97
N ILE A 80 10.27 -31.95 31.21
CA ILE A 80 10.01 -30.54 31.58
C ILE A 80 11.13 -29.95 32.44
N THR A 81 11.49 -28.68 32.23
CA THR A 81 12.27 -27.90 33.20
C THR A 81 11.35 -27.45 34.35
N LYS A 82 11.83 -27.45 35.60
CA LYS A 82 11.02 -27.07 36.79
C LYS A 82 11.61 -25.90 37.56
N ASN A 83 10.75 -25.19 38.28
CA ASN A 83 11.13 -24.14 39.22
C ASN A 83 12.31 -24.50 40.14
N GLY A 84 13.34 -23.65 40.13
CA GLY A 84 14.54 -23.80 40.97
C GLY A 84 15.53 -24.90 40.55
N ARG A 85 15.38 -25.52 39.36
CA ARG A 85 16.32 -26.52 38.83
C ARG A 85 16.89 -26.08 37.49
N THR A 86 18.18 -25.76 37.49
CA THR A 86 18.96 -25.42 36.29
C THR A 86 19.78 -26.62 35.88
N ILE A 87 19.73 -27.02 34.61
CA ILE A 87 20.65 -28.04 34.06
C ILE A 87 21.96 -27.33 33.72
N THR A 88 23.10 -27.77 34.27
CA THR A 88 24.40 -27.16 33.99
C THR A 88 25.21 -28.06 33.08
N ALA A 89 25.35 -27.67 31.81
CA ALA A 89 26.26 -28.35 30.90
C ALA A 89 27.58 -27.60 30.82
N THR A 90 28.68 -28.31 31.09
CA THR A 90 30.02 -27.81 30.80
C THR A 90 30.54 -28.57 29.60
N LEU A 91 30.86 -27.82 28.55
CA LEU A 91 31.19 -28.34 27.24
C LEU A 91 32.59 -27.85 26.85
N GLY A 92 33.37 -28.73 26.22
CA GLY A 92 34.64 -28.39 25.55
C GLY A 92 34.42 -27.66 24.22
N ASP A 93 35.51 -27.16 23.64
CA ASP A 93 35.46 -26.42 22.36
C ASP A 93 34.96 -27.33 21.24
N ASN A 94 33.96 -26.86 20.48
CA ASN A 94 33.26 -27.60 19.40
C ASN A 94 32.44 -28.82 19.86
N GLN A 95 32.15 -28.99 21.15
CA GLN A 95 31.19 -30.01 21.60
C GLN A 95 29.75 -29.61 21.26
N THR A 96 28.86 -30.62 21.21
CA THR A 96 27.44 -30.43 20.91
C THR A 96 26.56 -30.72 22.13
N LEU A 97 25.67 -29.78 22.46
CA LEU A 97 24.51 -30.04 23.33
C LEU A 97 23.26 -30.20 22.45
N ALA A 98 22.57 -31.32 22.57
CA ALA A 98 21.30 -31.58 21.88
C ALA A 98 20.13 -31.55 22.87
N LEU A 99 19.07 -30.85 22.51
CA LEU A 99 17.84 -30.71 23.29
C LEU A 99 16.67 -31.24 22.44
N THR A 100 16.09 -32.36 22.87
CA THR A 100 15.04 -33.05 22.13
C THR A 100 13.77 -33.15 22.97
N SER A 101 12.66 -32.54 22.53
CA SER A 101 11.36 -32.56 23.21
C SER A 101 11.39 -32.06 24.66
N ILE A 102 12.23 -31.05 24.92
CA ILE A 102 12.34 -30.37 26.22
C ILE A 102 11.28 -29.27 26.30
N LYS A 103 10.45 -29.26 27.34
CA LYS A 103 9.42 -28.23 27.56
C LYS A 103 9.71 -27.42 28.82
N ASP A 104 9.23 -26.19 28.87
CA ASP A 104 9.18 -25.46 30.15
C ASP A 104 7.95 -25.94 30.94
N GLY A 105 8.18 -26.35 32.20
CA GLY A 105 7.14 -26.83 33.11
C GLY A 105 6.47 -25.71 33.91
N ASP A 106 6.94 -24.47 33.81
CA ASP A 106 6.49 -23.35 34.62
C ASP A 106 5.54 -22.40 33.86
N ALA A 107 4.29 -22.28 34.34
CA ALA A 107 3.26 -21.44 33.71
C ALA A 107 3.45 -19.91 33.90
N LYS A 108 4.54 -19.45 34.54
CA LYS A 108 4.75 -18.05 34.95
C LYS A 108 6.00 -17.41 34.32
N GLY A 109 6.15 -17.55 33.01
CA GLY A 109 7.20 -16.87 32.25
C GLY A 109 8.59 -17.48 32.45
N ALA A 110 9.34 -17.54 31.36
CA ALA A 110 10.63 -18.23 31.32
C ALA A 110 11.71 -17.41 32.06
N SER A 111 12.22 -17.90 33.20
CA SER A 111 13.38 -17.36 33.92
C SER A 111 14.29 -18.51 34.37
N LEU A 112 15.62 -18.34 34.36
CA LEU A 112 16.53 -19.33 34.94
C LEU A 112 16.15 -19.70 36.38
N SER A 113 15.65 -18.73 37.16
CA SER A 113 15.22 -18.94 38.54
C SER A 113 14.00 -19.86 38.67
N SER A 114 13.21 -19.98 37.59
CA SER A 114 12.02 -20.82 37.49
C SER A 114 12.22 -22.05 36.58
N GLY A 115 13.47 -22.37 36.22
CA GLY A 115 13.82 -23.52 35.38
C GLY A 115 14.48 -23.10 34.06
N GLY A 116 15.41 -23.91 33.56
CA GLY A 116 16.14 -23.62 32.33
C GLY A 116 17.46 -24.39 32.22
N ILE A 117 18.22 -24.05 31.19
CA ILE A 117 19.50 -24.68 30.87
C ILE A 117 20.58 -23.62 30.94
N ARG A 118 21.60 -23.86 31.75
CA ARG A 118 22.80 -23.04 31.82
C ARG A 118 23.95 -23.83 31.21
N ILE A 119 24.65 -23.22 30.27
CA ILE A 119 25.84 -23.81 29.68
C ILE A 119 27.03 -23.01 30.19
N ASP A 120 27.83 -23.64 31.07
CA ASP A 120 28.93 -23.02 31.81
C ASP A 120 30.25 -23.64 31.32
N GLN A 121 30.90 -22.97 30.36
CA GLN A 121 32.15 -23.44 29.76
C GLN A 121 33.35 -22.71 30.34
N SER A 122 34.52 -23.36 30.32
CA SER A 122 35.78 -22.70 30.67
C SER A 122 36.08 -21.52 29.73
N ASP A 123 36.85 -20.54 30.20
CA ASP A 123 37.26 -19.37 29.41
C ASP A 123 38.10 -19.72 28.16
N ALA A 124 38.55 -20.97 28.02
CA ALA A 124 39.28 -21.45 26.84
C ALA A 124 38.35 -21.87 25.67
N VAL A 125 37.05 -22.04 25.92
CA VAL A 125 36.06 -22.47 24.92
C VAL A 125 35.54 -21.25 24.17
N ASN A 126 35.68 -21.27 22.85
CA ASN A 126 35.30 -20.14 21.99
C ASN A 126 34.14 -20.50 21.04
N HIS A 127 33.90 -21.79 20.79
CA HIS A 127 32.90 -22.31 19.85
C HIS A 127 32.07 -23.41 20.50
N LEU A 128 30.75 -23.37 20.26
CA LEU A 128 29.80 -24.39 20.71
C LEU A 128 28.80 -24.75 19.62
N HIS A 129 28.27 -25.99 19.66
CA HIS A 129 27.11 -26.40 18.87
C HIS A 129 25.90 -26.68 19.77
N LEU A 130 24.73 -26.16 19.38
CA LEU A 130 23.43 -26.41 20.01
C LEU A 130 22.49 -27.02 18.98
N PHE A 131 21.96 -28.21 19.28
CA PHE A 131 20.97 -28.87 18.46
C PHE A 131 19.60 -28.83 19.15
N LEU A 132 18.58 -28.39 18.43
CA LEU A 132 17.22 -28.22 18.92
C LEU A 132 16.24 -29.05 18.10
N SER A 133 15.38 -29.79 18.78
CA SER A 133 14.26 -30.49 18.15
C SER A 133 13.07 -30.50 19.10
N ASP A 134 12.03 -29.72 18.78
CA ASP A 134 10.77 -29.69 19.54
C ASP A 134 10.98 -29.13 20.98
N VAL A 135 11.77 -28.06 21.10
CA VAL A 135 12.09 -27.43 22.40
C VAL A 135 11.13 -26.27 22.70
N GLY A 136 10.57 -26.20 23.90
CA GLY A 136 9.52 -25.24 24.24
C GLY A 136 8.16 -25.60 23.62
N VAL A 137 7.11 -24.83 23.94
CA VAL A 137 5.76 -25.08 23.39
C VAL A 137 5.49 -24.17 22.20
N THR A 138 5.30 -24.78 21.02
CA THR A 138 5.09 -24.07 19.74
C THR A 138 3.65 -24.13 19.22
N SER A 139 2.71 -24.67 20.02
CA SER A 139 1.28 -24.73 19.66
C SER A 139 0.43 -23.75 20.49
N GLY A 140 -0.05 -22.67 19.87
CA GLY A 140 -1.05 -21.74 20.44
C GLY A 140 -0.55 -20.31 20.70
N ARG A 141 -1.32 -19.53 21.50
CA ARG A 141 -1.02 -18.11 21.86
C ARG A 141 -0.17 -17.93 23.13
N ASN A 142 0.29 -19.02 23.74
CA ASN A 142 1.12 -19.00 24.95
C ASN A 142 2.47 -19.65 24.65
N PHE A 143 3.45 -18.86 24.21
CA PHE A 143 4.81 -19.31 24.03
C PHE A 143 5.44 -19.57 25.41
N GLN A 144 5.73 -20.84 25.70
CA GLN A 144 6.60 -21.21 26.81
C GLN A 144 7.99 -21.47 26.22
N GLN A 145 8.80 -20.42 26.16
CA GLN A 145 10.20 -20.49 25.76
C GLN A 145 10.99 -21.24 26.83
N VAL A 146 11.94 -22.09 26.44
CA VAL A 146 12.94 -22.63 27.37
C VAL A 146 14.09 -21.62 27.47
N VAL A 147 14.48 -21.24 28.69
CA VAL A 147 15.64 -20.35 28.88
C VAL A 147 16.93 -21.13 28.65
N VAL A 148 17.80 -20.61 27.79
CA VAL A 148 19.15 -21.13 27.55
C VAL A 148 20.14 -20.00 27.83
N ASP A 149 20.88 -20.13 28.93
CA ASP A 149 21.90 -19.17 29.34
C ASP A 149 23.30 -19.66 29.00
N LEU A 150 24.04 -18.84 28.27
CA LEU A 150 25.41 -19.07 27.84
C LEU A 150 26.33 -18.27 28.75
N ALA A 151 27.00 -18.96 29.68
CA ALA A 151 27.77 -18.33 30.75
C ALA A 151 29.28 -18.27 30.50
N GLY A 152 29.79 -18.99 29.51
CA GLY A 152 31.21 -19.02 29.16
C GLY A 152 31.72 -17.63 28.76
N LYS A 153 32.77 -17.16 29.43
CA LYS A 153 33.36 -15.83 29.16
C LYS A 153 34.33 -15.84 27.97
N GLY A 154 34.73 -17.00 27.48
CA GLY A 154 35.50 -17.17 26.25
C GLY A 154 34.63 -17.34 25.00
N LEU A 155 33.35 -17.71 25.16
CA LEU A 155 32.48 -18.10 24.06
C LEU A 155 32.24 -16.91 23.14
N SER A 156 32.73 -16.96 21.90
CA SER A 156 32.60 -15.89 20.91
C SER A 156 31.60 -16.25 19.81
N SER A 157 31.37 -17.54 19.56
CA SER A 157 30.45 -18.03 18.53
C SER A 157 29.62 -19.24 18.98
N LEU A 158 28.42 -19.35 18.42
CA LEU A 158 27.48 -20.46 18.65
C LEU A 158 26.87 -20.91 17.32
N ASN A 159 26.99 -22.20 17.02
CA ASN A 159 26.27 -22.85 15.93
C ASN A 159 24.96 -23.44 16.46
N ILE A 160 23.82 -23.10 15.88
CA ILE A 160 22.52 -23.65 16.23
C ILE A 160 21.97 -24.43 15.05
N LYS A 161 21.49 -25.64 15.30
CA LYS A 161 20.73 -26.43 14.32
C LYS A 161 19.35 -26.78 14.86
N ASN A 162 18.29 -26.45 14.13
CA ASN A 162 16.91 -26.66 14.55
C ASN A 162 16.13 -27.55 13.56
N GLU A 163 15.72 -28.74 13.99
CA GLU A 163 15.06 -29.73 13.12
C GLU A 163 13.53 -29.76 13.27
N LYS A 164 13.00 -29.32 14.42
CA LYS A 164 11.56 -29.26 14.71
C LYS A 164 11.25 -27.97 15.42
N SER A 165 10.00 -27.51 15.33
CA SER A 165 9.61 -26.20 15.84
C SER A 165 10.03 -25.99 17.30
N SER A 166 10.85 -24.98 17.55
CA SER A 166 11.42 -24.69 18.86
C SER A 166 11.19 -23.23 19.26
N ALA A 167 11.12 -22.97 20.57
CA ALA A 167 11.05 -21.63 21.13
C ALA A 167 11.97 -21.56 22.35
N ILE A 168 12.98 -20.70 22.28
CA ILE A 168 13.96 -20.51 23.36
C ILE A 168 14.10 -19.03 23.68
N ARG A 169 14.53 -18.74 24.91
CA ARG A 169 14.93 -17.40 25.31
C ARG A 169 16.42 -17.43 25.60
N PHE A 170 17.19 -16.70 24.81
CA PHE A 170 18.62 -16.60 25.02
C PHE A 170 18.95 -15.68 26.20
N GLU A 171 19.87 -16.14 27.03
CA GLU A 171 20.64 -15.32 27.95
C GLU A 171 22.13 -15.51 27.63
N ASN A 172 22.91 -14.44 27.74
CA ASN A 172 24.35 -14.49 27.57
C ASN A 172 25.03 -13.90 28.81
N SER A 173 24.89 -14.58 29.95
CA SER A 173 25.50 -14.12 31.20
C SER A 173 27.03 -14.08 31.15
N GLY A 174 27.66 -14.84 30.22
CA GLY A 174 29.09 -14.80 29.96
C GLY A 174 29.56 -13.52 29.27
N GLY A 175 28.67 -12.88 28.49
CA GLY A 175 28.86 -11.55 27.91
C GLY A 175 29.76 -11.47 26.67
N SER A 176 30.41 -12.57 26.26
CA SER A 176 31.40 -12.59 25.17
C SER A 176 30.86 -13.03 23.81
N LEU A 177 29.71 -13.72 23.77
CA LEU A 177 29.13 -14.23 22.53
C LEU A 177 28.76 -13.09 21.59
N GLN A 178 29.29 -13.15 20.36
CA GLN A 178 29.12 -12.15 19.31
C GLN A 178 28.42 -12.69 18.06
N THR A 179 28.62 -13.97 17.74
CA THR A 179 28.12 -14.56 16.49
C THR A 179 27.24 -15.77 16.75
N ILE A 180 26.10 -15.82 16.09
CA ILE A 180 25.26 -17.00 15.96
C ILE A 180 25.18 -17.40 14.48
N ASP A 181 25.58 -18.61 14.16
CA ASP A 181 25.27 -19.26 12.88
C ASP A 181 24.09 -20.23 13.12
N LEU A 182 23.04 -20.12 12.33
CA LEU A 182 21.77 -20.83 12.53
C LEU A 182 21.35 -21.60 11.27
N GLU A 183 21.05 -22.89 11.42
CA GLU A 183 20.41 -23.72 10.39
C GLU A 183 19.05 -24.19 10.93
N ALA A 184 17.98 -23.51 10.53
CA ALA A 184 16.62 -23.86 10.94
C ALA A 184 15.83 -24.53 9.81
N ASN A 185 15.56 -25.83 9.95
CA ASN A 185 14.68 -26.60 9.06
C ASN A 185 13.19 -26.49 9.45
N ALA A 186 12.91 -25.94 10.62
CA ALA A 186 11.57 -25.70 11.15
C ALA A 186 11.55 -24.40 11.97
N ASN A 187 10.34 -23.93 12.33
CA ASN A 187 10.18 -22.63 12.99
C ASN A 187 11.02 -22.51 14.27
N ILE A 188 11.62 -21.35 14.49
CA ILE A 188 12.38 -21.05 15.70
C ILE A 188 12.10 -19.64 16.21
N ASP A 189 11.69 -19.53 17.48
CA ASP A 189 11.60 -18.24 18.19
C ASP A 189 12.82 -18.11 19.11
N LEU A 190 13.71 -17.15 18.83
CA LEU A 190 14.90 -16.88 19.62
C LEU A 190 14.69 -15.81 20.71
N GLY A 191 13.52 -15.17 20.72
CA GLY A 191 13.19 -14.10 21.64
C GLY A 191 14.08 -12.87 21.48
N LEU A 192 14.32 -12.19 22.62
CA LEU A 192 15.19 -11.03 22.70
C LEU A 192 16.66 -11.48 22.55
N ILE A 193 17.33 -10.96 21.54
CA ILE A 193 18.75 -11.22 21.30
C ILE A 193 19.58 -10.28 22.19
N PRO A 194 20.53 -10.79 22.99
CA PRO A 194 21.40 -9.95 23.82
C PRO A 194 22.31 -8.99 23.02
N LYS A 195 22.47 -7.75 23.49
CA LYS A 195 23.36 -6.69 22.95
C LYS A 195 24.77 -7.11 22.52
N SER A 196 25.35 -8.12 23.16
CA SER A 196 26.71 -8.56 22.84
C SER A 196 26.79 -9.27 21.49
N ILE A 197 25.67 -9.84 21.04
CA ILE A 197 25.55 -10.55 19.77
C ILE A 197 25.37 -9.50 18.69
N THR A 198 26.30 -9.47 17.75
CA THR A 198 26.35 -8.48 16.67
C THR A 198 26.16 -9.11 15.30
N VAL A 199 26.19 -10.45 15.22
CA VAL A 199 25.98 -11.19 13.96
C VAL A 199 25.05 -12.38 14.19
N ILE A 200 23.98 -12.45 13.41
CA ILE A 200 23.17 -13.65 13.21
C ILE A 200 23.21 -14.00 11.72
N ASN A 201 23.65 -15.22 11.40
CA ASN A 201 23.66 -15.72 10.04
C ASN A 201 22.86 -17.01 9.94
N ALA A 202 21.68 -16.91 9.35
CA ALA A 202 20.78 -18.04 9.13
C ALA A 202 20.49 -18.27 7.64
N SER A 203 21.39 -17.86 6.76
CA SER A 203 21.19 -17.86 5.30
C SER A 203 20.81 -19.21 4.66
N SER A 204 21.07 -20.34 5.31
CA SER A 204 20.68 -21.68 4.85
C SER A 204 19.38 -22.21 5.48
N SER A 205 18.70 -21.41 6.30
CA SER A 205 17.46 -21.80 6.98
C SER A 205 16.29 -21.80 6.01
N GLN A 206 15.29 -22.63 6.29
CA GLN A 206 14.04 -22.75 5.53
C GLN A 206 12.80 -22.59 6.43
N GLY A 207 12.97 -22.68 7.75
CA GLY A 207 11.90 -22.54 8.73
C GLY A 207 11.82 -21.11 9.26
N ASN A 208 10.60 -20.66 9.57
CA ASN A 208 10.32 -19.31 10.04
C ASN A 208 11.12 -18.95 11.31
N ILE A 209 11.84 -17.84 11.27
CA ILE A 209 12.67 -17.33 12.35
C ILE A 209 12.00 -16.09 12.95
N LYS A 210 11.91 -16.07 14.28
CA LYS A 210 11.47 -14.89 15.01
C LYS A 210 12.61 -14.30 15.84
N LEU A 211 12.91 -13.03 15.57
CA LEU A 211 14.01 -12.28 16.16
C LEU A 211 13.49 -10.97 16.78
N LEU A 212 13.87 -10.71 18.03
CA LEU A 212 13.74 -9.39 18.64
C LEU A 212 15.14 -8.83 18.92
N LEU A 213 15.56 -7.89 18.10
CA LEU A 213 16.83 -7.19 18.25
C LEU A 213 16.62 -5.98 19.16
N ASP A 214 17.54 -5.78 20.10
CA ASP A 214 17.46 -4.65 21.02
C ASP A 214 17.97 -3.35 20.37
N GLU A 215 18.59 -2.46 21.15
CA GLU A 215 19.13 -1.19 20.66
C GLU A 215 20.62 -1.29 20.22
N GLY A 216 21.21 -2.49 20.23
CA GLY A 216 22.57 -2.73 19.75
C GLY A 216 22.69 -2.71 18.22
N ASP A 217 23.92 -2.67 17.73
CA ASP A 217 24.23 -2.76 16.30
C ASP A 217 24.33 -4.23 15.90
N MET A 218 23.60 -4.62 14.85
CA MET A 218 23.56 -6.02 14.40
C MET A 218 23.57 -6.17 12.88
N SER A 219 24.28 -7.21 12.40
CA SER A 219 24.06 -7.79 11.07
C SER A 219 23.25 -9.08 11.22
N SER A 220 22.07 -9.14 10.62
CA SER A 220 21.18 -10.31 10.67
C SER A 220 20.83 -10.79 9.27
N ARG A 221 20.85 -12.11 9.08
CA ARG A 221 20.35 -12.80 7.88
C ARG A 221 19.45 -13.95 8.31
N THR A 222 18.20 -14.04 7.84
CA THR A 222 17.27 -15.10 8.28
C THR A 222 17.03 -16.24 7.28
N GLY A 223 17.25 -16.01 5.98
CA GLY A 223 17.30 -17.09 4.98
C GLY A 223 15.97 -17.27 4.25
N GLY A 224 15.45 -18.50 4.19
CA GLY A 224 14.11 -18.75 3.67
C GLY A 224 13.08 -18.95 4.81
N GLY A 225 11.80 -18.76 4.52
CA GLY A 225 10.71 -18.90 5.48
C GLY A 225 9.98 -17.58 5.71
N ASN A 226 8.87 -17.60 6.44
CA ASN A 226 8.14 -16.36 6.75
C ASN A 226 8.62 -15.84 8.11
N ASP A 227 9.60 -14.95 8.09
CA ASP A 227 10.32 -14.50 9.27
C ASP A 227 9.63 -13.30 9.95
N ASP A 228 9.83 -13.15 11.27
CA ASP A 228 9.30 -12.04 12.08
C ASP A 228 10.45 -11.36 12.82
N ILE A 229 10.90 -10.23 12.28
CA ILE A 229 12.05 -9.47 12.76
C ILE A 229 11.57 -8.14 13.35
N LYS A 230 11.86 -7.91 14.63
CA LYS A 230 11.61 -6.63 15.28
C LYS A 230 12.91 -6.03 15.80
N VAL A 231 13.14 -4.76 15.50
CA VAL A 231 14.35 -4.03 15.92
C VAL A 231 13.97 -2.80 16.73
N LEU A 232 14.55 -2.68 17.92
CA LEU A 232 14.22 -1.61 18.85
C LEU A 232 15.03 -0.32 18.62
N GLY A 233 16.24 -0.42 18.08
CA GLY A 233 17.11 0.71 17.74
C GLY A 233 18.46 0.25 17.19
N GLY A 234 19.49 1.09 17.31
CA GLY A 234 20.85 0.75 16.86
C GLY A 234 21.10 0.98 15.38
N THR A 235 22.26 0.54 14.90
CA THR A 235 22.64 0.55 13.48
C THR A 235 22.67 -0.87 12.95
N ASN A 236 21.69 -1.24 12.11
CA ASN A 236 21.49 -2.64 11.72
C ASN A 236 21.55 -2.86 10.22
N SER A 237 22.02 -4.04 9.82
CA SER A 237 21.91 -4.57 8.46
C SER A 237 21.09 -5.85 8.49
N ILE A 238 19.95 -5.85 7.83
CA ILE A 238 18.95 -6.92 7.88
C ILE A 238 18.75 -7.43 6.46
N LEU A 239 18.84 -8.74 6.29
CA LEU A 239 18.47 -9.45 5.07
C LEU A 239 17.52 -10.59 5.46
N SER A 240 16.22 -10.50 5.16
CA SER A 240 15.32 -11.58 5.55
C SER A 240 15.34 -12.74 4.56
N GLY A 241 15.25 -12.49 3.25
CA GLY A 241 15.55 -13.45 2.19
C GLY A 241 14.32 -13.90 1.40
N GLU A 242 14.05 -15.20 1.30
CA GLU A 242 12.85 -15.68 0.59
C GLU A 242 11.71 -15.97 1.57
N GLY A 243 10.50 -15.48 1.30
CA GLY A 243 9.32 -15.78 2.09
C GLY A 243 8.40 -14.57 2.27
N HIS A 244 7.39 -14.70 3.12
CA HIS A 244 6.51 -13.59 3.47
C HIS A 244 6.91 -13.01 4.82
N ASP A 245 7.86 -12.09 4.80
CA ASP A 245 8.53 -11.61 5.98
C ASP A 245 7.80 -10.43 6.61
N ARG A 246 7.94 -10.32 7.94
CA ARG A 246 7.46 -9.18 8.71
C ARG A 246 8.63 -8.52 9.40
N ILE A 247 8.89 -7.25 9.05
CA ILE A 247 9.98 -6.46 9.62
C ILE A 247 9.41 -5.20 10.28
N ILE A 248 9.69 -5.01 11.57
CA ILE A 248 9.29 -3.81 12.32
C ILE A 248 10.52 -3.13 12.89
N ILE A 249 10.77 -1.90 12.46
CA ILE A 249 11.86 -1.04 12.93
C ILE A 249 11.27 0.13 13.73
N THR A 250 11.60 0.23 15.02
CA THR A 250 11.06 1.32 15.85
C THR A 250 11.94 2.57 15.89
N GLY A 251 13.21 2.47 15.50
CA GLY A 251 14.20 3.54 15.51
C GLY A 251 15.57 3.09 14.97
N GLY A 252 16.58 3.96 15.07
CA GLY A 252 17.96 3.63 14.68
C GLY A 252 18.33 4.03 13.24
N ASN A 253 19.46 3.49 12.75
CA ASN A 253 19.94 3.65 11.37
C ASN A 253 20.02 2.28 10.68
N ASN A 254 19.12 1.93 9.78
CA ASN A 254 18.99 0.52 9.35
C ASN A 254 19.06 0.35 7.83
N GLY A 255 19.86 -0.59 7.34
CA GLY A 255 19.82 -1.08 5.97
C GLY A 255 19.04 -2.39 5.92
N ILE A 256 17.98 -2.45 5.13
CA ILE A 256 17.01 -3.55 5.11
C ILE A 256 16.85 -4.04 3.68
N ASN A 257 16.96 -5.35 3.49
CA ASN A 257 16.54 -6.04 2.28
C ASN A 257 15.59 -7.17 2.70
N SER A 258 14.31 -7.10 2.34
CA SER A 258 13.39 -8.19 2.70
C SER A 258 13.45 -9.36 1.72
N GLY A 259 13.68 -9.09 0.43
CA GLY A 259 14.16 -10.09 -0.52
C GLY A 259 13.09 -10.48 -1.53
N SER A 260 12.52 -11.68 -1.43
CA SER A 260 11.46 -12.09 -2.35
C SER A 260 10.29 -12.72 -1.62
N GLY A 261 9.09 -12.41 -2.08
CA GLY A 261 7.82 -12.78 -1.48
C GLY A 261 7.06 -11.52 -1.07
N ALA A 262 5.80 -11.68 -0.65
CA ALA A 262 4.98 -10.54 -0.23
C ALA A 262 5.29 -10.18 1.23
N ASP A 263 6.08 -9.14 1.42
CA ASP A 263 6.65 -8.71 2.70
C ASP A 263 5.88 -7.56 3.34
N GLN A 264 6.03 -7.42 4.65
CA GLN A 264 5.43 -6.34 5.44
C GLN A 264 6.50 -5.61 6.25
N VAL A 265 6.78 -4.37 5.88
CA VAL A 265 7.82 -3.56 6.53
C VAL A 265 7.24 -2.30 7.15
N VAL A 266 7.52 -2.07 8.43
CA VAL A 266 7.11 -0.87 9.16
C VAL A 266 8.34 -0.14 9.68
N LEU A 267 8.52 1.10 9.23
CA LEU A 267 9.57 2.02 9.65
C LEU A 267 8.93 3.15 10.45
N ALA A 268 9.05 3.10 11.78
CA ALA A 268 8.37 4.06 12.67
C ALA A 268 9.15 5.37 12.84
N ASN A 269 10.44 5.29 13.19
CA ASN A 269 11.34 6.43 13.41
C ASN A 269 12.75 6.04 12.97
N GLY A 270 13.69 6.99 13.05
CA GLY A 270 15.09 6.78 12.70
C GLY A 270 15.34 7.01 11.22
N ASN A 271 16.47 6.53 10.72
CA ASN A 271 16.78 6.61 9.29
C ASN A 271 16.96 5.20 8.74
N SER A 272 16.37 4.88 7.60
CA SER A 272 16.50 3.54 7.05
C SER A 272 16.56 3.56 5.53
N ASP A 273 17.37 2.67 4.97
CA ASP A 273 17.38 2.34 3.55
C ASP A 273 16.73 0.97 3.39
N LEU A 274 15.60 0.90 2.70
CA LEU A 274 14.78 -0.29 2.50
C LEU A 274 14.76 -0.69 1.03
N ASN A 275 14.94 -1.98 0.76
CA ASN A 275 14.61 -2.64 -0.49
C ASN A 275 13.72 -3.85 -0.18
N THR A 276 12.49 -3.93 -0.70
CA THR A 276 11.66 -5.12 -0.46
C THR A 276 11.83 -6.20 -1.53
N GLY A 277 12.03 -5.82 -2.79
CA GLY A 277 12.60 -6.68 -3.81
C GLY A 277 11.56 -7.21 -4.79
N LEU A 278 11.26 -8.50 -4.76
CA LEU A 278 10.24 -9.09 -5.64
C LEU A 278 9.04 -9.53 -4.83
N GLY A 279 7.83 -9.19 -5.23
CA GLY A 279 6.61 -9.60 -4.53
C GLY A 279 5.64 -8.43 -4.39
N ASN A 280 4.47 -8.70 -3.84
CA ASN A 280 3.48 -7.65 -3.58
C ASN A 280 3.64 -7.20 -2.13
N ASP A 281 4.44 -6.17 -1.91
CA ASP A 281 4.90 -5.75 -0.61
C ASP A 281 3.99 -4.70 0.02
N THR A 282 4.04 -4.59 1.34
CA THR A 282 3.37 -3.52 2.09
C THR A 282 4.38 -2.78 2.95
N VAL A 283 4.59 -1.51 2.66
CA VAL A 283 5.53 -0.64 3.37
C VAL A 283 4.78 0.48 4.11
N THR A 284 5.15 0.71 5.36
CA THR A 284 4.66 1.85 6.16
C THR A 284 5.81 2.72 6.64
N LEU A 285 5.80 4.01 6.27
CA LEU A 285 6.82 5.00 6.58
C LEU A 285 6.22 6.11 7.47
N ASN A 286 6.39 6.05 8.80
CA ASN A 286 5.65 6.94 9.72
C ASN A 286 6.47 8.12 10.31
N GLY A 287 7.78 8.14 10.14
CA GLY A 287 8.66 9.15 10.74
C GLY A 287 10.11 9.03 10.27
N GLY A 288 10.97 9.97 10.70
CA GLY A 288 12.40 9.91 10.41
C GLY A 288 12.78 10.29 8.97
N VAL A 289 13.94 9.83 8.50
CA VAL A 289 14.40 10.03 7.11
C VAL A 289 14.64 8.67 6.46
N ASN A 290 13.75 8.20 5.59
CA ASN A 290 13.90 6.88 4.98
C ASN A 290 13.93 6.94 3.45
N THR A 291 14.70 6.03 2.87
CA THR A 291 14.69 5.69 1.45
C THR A 291 14.09 4.30 1.31
N ALA A 292 13.10 4.11 0.45
CA ALA A 292 12.49 2.82 0.19
C ALA A 292 12.38 2.57 -1.31
N ASN A 293 12.75 1.37 -1.74
CA ASN A 293 12.47 0.83 -3.06
C ASN A 293 11.66 -0.47 -2.88
N THR A 294 10.48 -0.59 -3.48
CA THR A 294 9.68 -1.82 -3.32
C THR A 294 9.93 -2.85 -4.42
N GLY A 295 10.28 -2.41 -5.63
CA GLY A 295 10.90 -3.25 -6.63
C GLY A 295 9.91 -3.74 -7.67
N SER A 296 9.62 -5.04 -7.74
CA SER A 296 8.64 -5.56 -8.70
C SER A 296 7.50 -6.29 -8.01
N GLY A 297 6.28 -5.97 -8.42
CA GLY A 297 5.04 -6.54 -7.91
C GLY A 297 4.04 -5.41 -7.62
N ASN A 298 2.82 -5.75 -7.26
CA ASN A 298 1.80 -4.74 -6.96
C ASN A 298 1.90 -4.34 -5.48
N ASP A 299 2.60 -3.26 -5.23
CA ASP A 299 3.02 -2.82 -3.91
C ASP A 299 2.04 -1.83 -3.29
N ARG A 300 2.05 -1.78 -1.95
CA ARG A 300 1.27 -0.80 -1.19
C ARG A 300 2.15 -0.02 -0.23
N ALA A 301 2.13 1.30 -0.33
CA ALA A 301 2.83 2.19 0.58
C ALA A 301 1.88 3.09 1.39
N PHE A 302 2.13 3.19 2.69
CA PHE A 302 1.56 4.20 3.57
C PHE A 302 2.66 5.18 3.97
N VAL A 303 2.55 6.42 3.49
CA VAL A 303 3.58 7.45 3.66
C VAL A 303 3.08 8.54 4.60
N GLY A 304 3.70 8.62 5.77
CA GLY A 304 3.38 9.58 6.84
C GLY A 304 4.52 10.54 7.15
N GLY A 305 4.65 10.92 8.43
CA GLY A 305 5.58 11.97 8.86
C GLY A 305 7.05 11.74 8.51
N GLY A 306 7.88 12.78 8.66
CA GLY A 306 9.31 12.73 8.32
C GLY A 306 9.62 13.12 6.87
N GLN A 307 10.84 12.82 6.42
CA GLN A 307 11.26 12.95 5.03
C GLN A 307 11.36 11.57 4.39
N GLN A 308 10.60 11.29 3.33
CA GLN A 308 10.58 9.98 2.69
C GLN A 308 11.01 10.08 1.23
N THR A 309 11.85 9.15 0.78
CA THR A 309 12.11 8.92 -0.64
C THR A 309 11.58 7.52 -0.96
N LEU A 310 10.63 7.41 -1.88
CA LEU A 310 9.97 6.16 -2.23
C LEU A 310 10.00 5.95 -3.74
N ASP A 311 10.40 4.76 -4.15
CA ASP A 311 10.39 4.28 -5.53
C ASP A 311 9.67 2.93 -5.56
N LEU A 312 8.48 2.83 -6.14
CA LEU A 312 7.73 1.58 -6.09
C LEU A 312 8.16 0.58 -7.16
N GLY A 313 8.65 1.07 -8.30
CA GLY A 313 9.29 0.25 -9.32
C GLY A 313 8.31 -0.22 -10.37
N SER A 314 8.00 -1.51 -10.47
CA SER A 314 7.13 -2.03 -11.52
C SER A 314 5.96 -2.81 -10.94
N GLY A 315 4.73 -2.48 -11.35
CA GLY A 315 3.52 -3.11 -10.84
C GLY A 315 2.35 -2.15 -10.92
N GLN A 316 1.17 -2.59 -10.51
CA GLN A 316 0.06 -1.66 -10.23
C GLN A 316 0.10 -1.33 -8.74
N ASP A 317 0.66 -0.18 -8.41
CA ASP A 317 1.01 0.19 -7.07
C ASP A 317 -0.04 1.11 -6.44
N THR A 318 -0.08 1.14 -5.11
CA THR A 318 -0.99 2.02 -4.37
C THR A 318 -0.28 2.76 -3.25
N VAL A 319 -0.37 4.09 -3.27
CA VAL A 319 0.25 4.97 -2.28
C VAL A 319 -0.81 5.78 -1.53
N ASP A 320 -0.83 5.67 -0.21
CA ASP A 320 -1.60 6.55 0.68
C ASP A 320 -0.65 7.56 1.35
N ILE A 321 -0.72 8.84 0.98
CA ILE A 321 0.06 9.92 1.60
C ILE A 321 -0.78 10.63 2.66
N ILE A 322 -0.39 10.44 3.92
CA ILE A 322 -1.11 10.94 5.11
C ILE A 322 -0.33 12.02 5.87
N GLY A 323 0.81 12.49 5.34
CA GLY A 323 1.60 13.58 5.92
C GLY A 323 3.06 13.56 5.48
N GLY A 324 3.88 14.43 6.09
CA GLY A 324 5.32 14.48 5.84
C GLY A 324 5.75 15.20 4.56
N SER A 325 7.05 15.12 4.28
CA SER A 325 7.73 15.64 3.09
C SER A 325 8.25 14.47 2.28
N SER A 326 7.74 14.25 1.06
CA SER A 326 8.11 13.04 0.31
C SER A 326 8.54 13.30 -1.12
N SER A 327 9.45 12.49 -1.63
CA SER A 327 9.75 12.33 -3.06
C SER A 327 9.31 10.93 -3.44
N ILE A 328 8.31 10.82 -4.31
CA ILE A 328 7.68 9.54 -4.65
C ILE A 328 7.75 9.36 -6.17
N ASN A 329 8.21 8.20 -6.60
CA ASN A 329 8.09 7.70 -7.96
C ASN A 329 7.32 6.38 -7.90
N THR A 330 6.17 6.27 -8.56
CA THR A 330 5.42 5.00 -8.56
C THR A 330 5.97 4.03 -9.60
N GLY A 331 6.46 4.53 -10.72
CA GLY A 331 7.33 3.76 -11.62
C GLY A 331 6.61 3.30 -12.88
N SER A 332 6.34 2.02 -13.08
CA SER A 332 5.65 1.52 -14.27
C SER A 332 4.45 0.66 -13.92
N GLY A 333 3.32 0.88 -14.59
CA GLY A 333 2.03 0.21 -14.40
C GLY A 333 0.97 1.24 -14.02
N ASP A 334 -0.30 0.82 -13.97
CA ASP A 334 -1.40 1.74 -13.70
C ASP A 334 -1.53 1.97 -12.19
N ASP A 335 -0.96 3.08 -11.71
CA ASP A 335 -0.76 3.36 -10.28
C ASP A 335 -1.88 4.22 -9.68
N VAL A 336 -2.07 4.07 -8.36
CA VAL A 336 -3.06 4.87 -7.61
C VAL A 336 -2.40 5.58 -6.44
N VAL A 337 -2.43 6.91 -6.44
CA VAL A 337 -1.94 7.74 -5.35
C VAL A 337 -3.08 8.51 -4.70
N SER A 338 -3.22 8.42 -3.37
CA SER A 338 -4.19 9.18 -2.59
C SER A 338 -3.49 10.21 -1.71
N LEU A 339 -3.81 11.49 -1.92
CA LEU A 339 -3.34 12.61 -1.12
C LEU A 339 -4.36 12.95 -0.03
N LYS A 340 -3.90 12.95 1.23
CA LYS A 340 -4.70 13.34 2.41
C LYS A 340 -4.08 14.52 3.16
N GLU A 341 -2.76 14.52 3.36
CA GLU A 341 -2.02 15.62 4.00
C GLU A 341 -0.54 15.64 3.55
N GLY A 342 0.21 16.68 3.92
CA GLY A 342 1.65 16.79 3.69
C GLY A 342 2.03 17.64 2.49
N PHE A 343 3.23 17.43 1.96
CA PHE A 343 3.73 18.02 0.72
C PHE A 343 4.70 17.04 0.05
N SER A 344 4.62 16.89 -1.27
CA SER A 344 5.42 15.88 -1.97
C SER A 344 5.74 16.27 -3.42
N ASP A 345 6.92 15.85 -3.89
CA ASP A 345 7.21 15.71 -5.32
C ASP A 345 6.81 14.29 -5.71
N ILE A 346 5.90 14.15 -6.66
CA ILE A 346 5.29 12.90 -7.08
C ILE A 346 5.46 12.76 -8.59
N ASP A 347 6.02 11.65 -9.02
CA ASP A 347 6.07 11.19 -10.39
C ASP A 347 5.26 9.89 -10.47
N LEU A 348 4.20 9.86 -11.28
CA LEU A 348 3.37 8.66 -11.44
C LEU A 348 3.99 7.69 -12.47
N GLY A 349 4.91 8.16 -13.32
CA GLY A 349 5.75 7.32 -14.15
C GLY A 349 5.09 6.87 -15.46
N GLU A 350 5.18 5.60 -15.82
CA GLU A 350 4.59 5.03 -17.04
C GLU A 350 3.31 4.25 -16.70
N GLY A 351 2.19 4.54 -17.35
CA GLY A 351 0.92 3.87 -17.04
C GLY A 351 -0.25 4.82 -17.21
N ASP A 352 -1.48 4.31 -17.11
CA ASP A 352 -2.65 5.18 -16.99
C ASP A 352 -2.94 5.42 -15.50
N ASP A 353 -2.32 6.44 -14.92
CA ASP A 353 -2.28 6.61 -13.46
C ASP A 353 -3.49 7.39 -12.92
N THR A 354 -3.78 7.19 -11.62
CA THR A 354 -4.84 7.91 -10.92
C THR A 354 -4.35 8.57 -9.64
N LEU A 355 -4.39 9.89 -9.62
CA LEU A 355 -4.19 10.71 -8.43
C LEU A 355 -5.53 11.14 -7.82
N SER A 356 -5.83 10.64 -6.62
CA SER A 356 -7.00 11.08 -5.84
C SER A 356 -6.60 12.11 -4.78
N VAL A 357 -7.28 13.25 -4.76
CA VAL A 357 -7.06 14.34 -3.82
C VAL A 357 -8.32 14.53 -2.98
N THR A 358 -8.20 14.37 -1.65
CA THR A 358 -9.34 14.54 -0.74
C THR A 358 -9.14 15.76 0.18
N THR A 359 -10.17 16.61 0.32
CA THR A 359 -10.35 17.82 1.17
C THR A 359 -9.15 18.54 1.83
N SER A 360 -9.15 19.88 1.75
CA SER A 360 -8.29 20.84 2.49
C SER A 360 -6.80 20.86 2.14
N ILE A 361 -6.37 20.08 1.15
CA ILE A 361 -4.99 20.07 0.69
C ILE A 361 -4.70 21.32 -0.13
N ASP A 362 -3.77 22.14 0.35
CA ASP A 362 -3.15 23.18 -0.45
C ASP A 362 -2.18 22.51 -1.44
N LEU A 363 -2.67 22.32 -2.66
CA LEU A 363 -1.93 21.72 -3.77
C LEU A 363 -0.65 22.50 -4.13
N SER A 364 -0.45 23.73 -3.62
CA SER A 364 0.72 24.56 -3.98
C SER A 364 2.02 24.03 -3.43
N ASN A 365 1.93 23.12 -2.45
CA ASN A 365 3.08 22.43 -1.88
C ASN A 365 3.42 21.12 -2.60
N TYR A 366 2.65 20.74 -3.62
CA TYR A 366 2.88 19.52 -4.39
C TYR A 366 3.49 19.86 -5.74
N LYS A 367 4.39 19.00 -6.20
CA LYS A 367 4.81 18.93 -7.60
C LYS A 367 4.43 17.54 -8.09
N ILE A 368 3.65 17.47 -9.16
CA ILE A 368 3.06 16.23 -9.67
C ILE A 368 3.32 16.14 -11.16
N ALA A 369 3.94 15.04 -11.57
CA ALA A 369 4.01 14.59 -12.94
C ALA A 369 3.17 13.31 -13.07
N GLY A 370 2.28 13.21 -14.06
CA GLY A 370 1.66 11.93 -14.39
C GLY A 370 2.70 11.08 -15.10
N GLY A 371 3.05 11.44 -16.33
CA GLY A 371 4.25 10.89 -16.98
C GLY A 371 3.93 10.41 -18.38
N LEU A 372 4.15 9.12 -18.66
CA LEU A 372 3.78 8.50 -19.93
C LEU A 372 2.48 7.72 -19.77
N GLY A 373 1.42 8.17 -20.43
CA GLY A 373 0.15 7.47 -20.47
C GLY A 373 -1.00 8.46 -20.46
N THR A 374 -2.18 8.01 -20.03
CA THR A 374 -3.35 8.88 -19.83
C THR A 374 -3.64 8.99 -18.35
N ASP A 375 -3.14 10.07 -17.75
CA ASP A 375 -3.14 10.24 -16.31
C ASP A 375 -4.34 11.05 -15.84
N ARG A 376 -4.92 10.61 -14.72
CA ARG A 376 -6.16 11.17 -14.18
C ARG A 376 -5.93 11.77 -12.80
N MET A 377 -6.43 12.99 -12.60
CA MET A 377 -6.57 13.57 -11.27
C MET A 377 -8.04 13.63 -10.87
N HIS A 378 -8.40 12.90 -9.82
CA HIS A 378 -9.71 13.01 -9.18
C HIS A 378 -9.63 13.90 -7.94
N VAL A 379 -10.27 15.06 -7.99
CA VAL A 379 -10.39 15.97 -6.85
C VAL A 379 -11.77 15.82 -6.21
N ILE A 380 -11.79 15.37 -4.95
CA ILE A 380 -13.00 15.24 -4.13
C ILE A 380 -12.97 16.34 -3.06
N HIS A 381 -13.93 17.26 -3.13
CA HIS A 381 -13.90 18.44 -2.25
C HIS A 381 -15.27 18.92 -1.77
N ASN A 382 -15.27 19.61 -0.62
CA ASN A 382 -16.46 20.17 0.05
C ASN A 382 -16.32 21.68 0.42
N GLY A 383 -15.49 22.46 -0.30
CA GLY A 383 -15.19 23.89 0.01
C GLY A 383 -14.53 24.68 -1.14
N LEU A 384 -13.73 25.73 -0.88
CA LEU A 384 -12.96 26.44 -1.92
C LEU A 384 -11.74 25.64 -2.38
N ILE A 385 -11.58 25.38 -3.69
CA ILE A 385 -10.34 24.83 -4.27
C ILE A 385 -9.59 26.00 -4.89
N SER A 386 -8.33 26.18 -4.51
CA SER A 386 -7.39 26.96 -5.32
C SER A 386 -6.40 26.00 -5.94
N PHE A 387 -6.47 25.82 -7.26
CA PHE A 387 -5.34 25.21 -7.95
C PHE A 387 -4.16 26.18 -7.87
N PRO A 388 -2.94 25.70 -7.61
CA PRO A 388 -1.76 26.55 -7.55
C PRO A 388 -1.41 27.10 -8.92
N GLY A 389 -0.48 28.05 -8.94
CA GLY A 389 0.23 28.38 -10.17
C GLY A 389 0.78 27.11 -10.82
N VAL A 390 0.36 26.85 -12.04
CA VAL A 390 0.50 25.60 -12.80
C VAL A 390 1.90 25.12 -13.16
N GLY A 391 2.95 25.73 -12.60
CA GLY A 391 4.32 25.24 -12.75
C GLY A 391 4.58 23.90 -12.05
N ASN A 392 3.64 23.45 -11.23
CA ASN A 392 3.77 22.27 -10.38
C ASN A 392 3.09 21.02 -10.95
N PHE A 393 2.35 21.12 -12.04
CA PHE A 393 1.62 19.98 -12.63
C PHE A 393 2.06 19.77 -14.09
N SER A 394 2.32 18.54 -14.48
CA SER A 394 2.65 18.16 -15.86
C SER A 394 2.17 16.75 -16.19
N GLY A 395 1.81 16.49 -17.45
CA GLY A 395 1.37 15.15 -17.88
C GLY A 395 0.15 14.67 -17.11
N ILE A 396 -0.87 15.51 -16.93
CA ILE A 396 -2.16 15.10 -16.38
C ILE A 396 -3.19 15.46 -17.44
N GLU A 397 -3.76 14.45 -18.09
CA GLU A 397 -4.61 14.59 -19.26
C GLU A 397 -6.08 14.75 -18.89
N ASP A 398 -6.54 14.03 -17.87
CA ASP A 398 -7.93 14.05 -17.42
C ASP A 398 -8.04 14.58 -15.98
N ILE A 399 -8.83 15.63 -15.78
CA ILE A 399 -9.12 16.16 -14.43
C ILE A 399 -10.60 15.99 -14.15
N PHE A 400 -10.92 15.23 -13.09
CA PHE A 400 -12.29 14.99 -12.64
C PHE A 400 -12.49 15.66 -11.28
N VAL A 401 -13.47 16.56 -11.19
CA VAL A 401 -13.81 17.22 -9.93
C VAL A 401 -15.19 16.75 -9.50
N SER A 402 -15.27 16.13 -8.31
CA SER A 402 -16.53 15.78 -7.66
C SER A 402 -16.75 16.65 -6.44
N ASN A 403 -17.88 17.34 -6.41
CA ASN A 403 -18.23 18.26 -5.33
C ASN A 403 -19.74 18.26 -5.11
N SER A 404 -20.17 18.45 -3.86
CA SER A 404 -21.60 18.66 -3.56
C SER A 404 -22.09 20.05 -4.01
N VAL A 405 -21.17 21.02 -4.10
CA VAL A 405 -21.41 22.43 -4.41
C VAL A 405 -20.28 22.98 -5.28
N HIS A 406 -20.56 23.23 -6.56
CA HIS A 406 -19.56 23.79 -7.48
C HIS A 406 -19.24 25.26 -7.18
N GLN A 407 -18.00 25.67 -7.41
CA GLN A 407 -17.47 27.02 -7.11
C GLN A 407 -16.59 27.54 -8.25
N SER A 408 -16.06 28.76 -8.14
CA SER A 408 -15.10 29.26 -9.12
C SER A 408 -13.82 28.41 -9.11
N ILE A 409 -13.47 27.83 -10.26
CA ILE A 409 -12.30 26.98 -10.47
C ILE A 409 -11.54 27.48 -11.70
N ASP A 410 -10.23 27.68 -11.57
CA ASP A 410 -9.38 28.10 -12.67
C ASP A 410 -8.50 26.94 -13.15
N PHE A 411 -8.76 26.43 -14.36
CA PHE A 411 -7.96 25.40 -15.02
C PHE A 411 -7.04 25.97 -16.11
N SER A 412 -6.97 27.29 -16.26
CA SER A 412 -6.32 27.94 -17.41
C SER A 412 -4.84 27.68 -17.53
N GLY A 413 -4.20 27.26 -16.43
CA GLY A 413 -2.80 26.90 -16.45
C GLY A 413 -2.51 25.41 -16.70
N PHE A 414 -3.52 24.53 -16.73
CA PHE A 414 -3.30 23.11 -17.06
C PHE A 414 -3.12 22.93 -18.57
N THR A 415 -1.99 23.38 -19.09
CA THR A 415 -1.70 23.43 -20.54
C THR A 415 -1.50 22.05 -21.19
N GLY A 416 -1.48 20.96 -20.39
CA GLY A 416 -1.46 19.57 -20.85
C GLY A 416 -2.78 18.81 -20.66
N ALA A 417 -3.75 19.35 -19.92
CA ALA A 417 -5.03 18.66 -19.72
C ALA A 417 -5.87 18.68 -21.00
N GLY A 418 -6.32 17.51 -21.44
CA GLY A 418 -7.22 17.34 -22.57
C GLY A 418 -8.68 17.46 -22.16
N SER A 419 -9.07 16.81 -21.08
CA SER A 419 -10.46 16.78 -20.59
C SER A 419 -10.55 17.26 -19.14
N ILE A 420 -11.54 18.12 -18.89
CA ILE A 420 -11.90 18.56 -17.54
C ILE A 420 -13.36 18.20 -17.34
N ALA A 421 -13.63 17.39 -16.33
CA ALA A 421 -14.96 16.95 -15.97
C ALA A 421 -15.37 17.53 -14.63
N LEU A 422 -16.52 18.21 -14.61
CA LEU A 422 -17.22 18.60 -13.39
C LEU A 422 -18.38 17.64 -13.21
N SER A 423 -18.37 16.92 -12.10
CA SER A 423 -19.31 15.83 -11.82
C SER A 423 -20.09 16.05 -10.54
N SER A 424 -21.36 15.62 -10.56
CA SER A 424 -22.29 15.59 -9.44
C SER A 424 -22.59 16.95 -8.80
N GLY A 425 -23.68 17.03 -8.05
CA GLY A 425 -23.99 18.20 -7.23
C GLY A 425 -24.80 19.27 -7.95
N ALA A 426 -25.13 20.31 -7.20
CA ALA A 426 -26.01 21.38 -7.65
C ALA A 426 -25.27 22.72 -7.71
N THR A 427 -25.64 23.59 -8.66
CA THR A 427 -25.24 25.01 -8.60
C THR A 427 -25.89 25.71 -7.40
N VAL A 428 -25.22 26.68 -6.78
CA VAL A 428 -25.75 27.34 -5.56
C VAL A 428 -26.35 28.71 -5.86
N ASP A 429 -27.47 28.99 -5.21
CA ASP A 429 -28.16 30.28 -5.15
C ASP A 429 -27.22 31.49 -5.02
N GLY A 430 -27.32 32.41 -5.97
CA GLY A 430 -26.54 33.66 -5.95
C GLY A 430 -25.04 33.48 -6.19
N SER A 431 -24.61 32.28 -6.58
CA SER A 431 -23.22 31.97 -6.90
C SER A 431 -23.07 31.61 -8.38
N THR A 432 -21.97 32.05 -8.97
CA THR A 432 -21.60 31.66 -10.33
C THR A 432 -20.39 30.74 -10.24
N VAL A 433 -20.54 29.50 -10.72
CA VAL A 433 -19.40 28.59 -10.90
C VAL A 433 -18.60 29.13 -12.09
N THR A 434 -17.49 29.81 -11.83
CA THR A 434 -16.65 30.31 -12.93
C THR A 434 -15.56 29.29 -13.23
N THR A 435 -15.63 28.67 -14.41
CA THR A 435 -14.58 27.76 -14.89
C THR A 435 -13.74 28.49 -15.94
N THR A 436 -12.43 28.59 -15.72
CA THR A 436 -11.52 29.14 -16.74
C THR A 436 -10.79 28.01 -17.46
N LEU A 437 -10.94 27.91 -18.78
CA LEU A 437 -10.28 26.89 -19.60
C LEU A 437 -9.11 27.46 -20.41
N GLY A 438 -8.08 26.65 -20.57
CA GLY A 438 -6.97 26.82 -21.50
C GLY A 438 -7.33 26.39 -22.92
N ALA A 439 -6.38 26.58 -23.85
CA ALA A 439 -6.61 26.25 -25.26
C ALA A 439 -6.65 24.73 -25.47
N GLY A 440 -7.68 24.23 -26.17
CA GLY A 440 -7.82 22.82 -26.52
C GLY A 440 -8.43 21.92 -25.43
N GLN A 441 -8.77 22.47 -24.27
CA GLN A 441 -9.44 21.74 -23.19
C GLN A 441 -10.92 21.51 -23.53
N LYS A 442 -11.37 20.25 -23.42
CA LYS A 442 -12.79 19.86 -23.44
C LYS A 442 -13.37 19.95 -22.03
N LEU A 443 -14.51 20.62 -21.87
CA LEU A 443 -15.28 20.60 -20.63
C LEU A 443 -16.37 19.55 -20.71
N ILE A 444 -16.47 18.71 -19.68
CA ILE A 444 -17.50 17.70 -19.52
C ILE A 444 -18.29 18.05 -18.25
N LEU A 445 -19.61 18.10 -18.36
CA LEU A 445 -20.51 18.26 -17.24
C LEU A 445 -21.30 16.96 -17.08
N GLU A 446 -21.24 16.37 -15.90
CA GLU A 446 -21.87 15.08 -15.60
C GLU A 446 -22.72 15.18 -14.33
N ASP A 447 -23.99 14.77 -14.39
CA ASP A 447 -24.92 14.77 -13.25
C ASP A 447 -25.04 16.14 -12.55
N ILE A 448 -24.99 17.23 -13.32
CA ILE A 448 -25.08 18.60 -12.79
C ILE A 448 -26.53 19.07 -12.83
N THR A 449 -27.11 19.33 -11.68
CA THR A 449 -28.46 19.91 -11.58
C THR A 449 -28.40 21.38 -11.22
N ASP A 450 -29.47 22.10 -11.52
CA ASP A 450 -29.71 23.36 -10.83
C ASP A 450 -30.06 23.08 -9.35
N GLY A 451 -29.63 23.96 -8.45
CA GLY A 451 -29.87 23.82 -7.01
C GLY A 451 -31.05 24.60 -6.48
N ASP A 452 -31.74 25.36 -7.34
CA ASP A 452 -32.73 26.37 -6.95
C ASP A 452 -34.20 25.89 -7.02
N ILE A 453 -35.06 26.70 -6.40
CA ILE A 453 -36.54 26.73 -6.36
C ILE A 453 -37.08 28.08 -6.93
N GLY A 454 -36.20 29.02 -7.32
CA GLY A 454 -36.41 30.39 -7.80
C GLY A 454 -36.11 30.63 -9.31
N ALA A 455 -36.29 31.85 -9.81
CA ALA A 455 -36.47 32.11 -11.25
C ALA A 455 -35.22 32.02 -12.15
N ALA A 456 -34.86 30.83 -12.63
CA ALA A 456 -33.75 30.50 -13.55
C ALA A 456 -33.04 31.68 -14.27
N ALA A 457 -31.91 32.12 -13.73
CA ALA A 457 -30.96 33.09 -14.29
C ALA A 457 -29.55 32.94 -13.66
N LEU A 458 -28.49 33.41 -14.34
CA LEU A 458 -27.12 33.45 -13.78
C LEU A 458 -26.99 34.03 -12.35
N SER A 459 -27.90 34.92 -11.98
CA SER A 459 -27.93 35.58 -10.67
C SER A 459 -28.52 34.71 -9.55
N ASP A 460 -29.22 33.63 -9.89
CA ASP A 460 -29.79 32.65 -8.95
C ASP A 460 -29.13 31.28 -9.05
N GLY A 461 -28.29 31.01 -10.04
CA GLY A 461 -27.51 29.79 -10.12
C GLY A 461 -26.98 29.59 -11.53
N GLY A 462 -25.90 28.81 -11.67
CA GLY A 462 -25.41 28.40 -12.98
C GLY A 462 -23.90 28.36 -13.12
N LEU A 463 -23.49 27.99 -14.32
CA LEU A 463 -22.11 27.81 -14.72
C LEU A 463 -21.70 28.92 -15.69
N LYS A 464 -20.64 29.64 -15.36
CA LYS A 464 -20.00 30.58 -16.27
C LYS A 464 -18.68 30.01 -16.75
N ILE A 465 -18.56 29.85 -18.05
CA ILE A 465 -17.35 29.34 -18.68
C ILE A 465 -16.60 30.54 -19.26
N ALA A 466 -15.43 30.82 -18.70
CA ALA A 466 -14.54 31.88 -19.13
C ALA A 466 -13.33 31.32 -19.88
N GLN A 467 -12.84 32.07 -20.86
CA GLN A 467 -11.66 31.72 -21.63
C GLN A 467 -10.86 32.97 -21.98
N SER A 468 -9.56 32.78 -22.22
CA SER A 468 -8.73 33.80 -22.85
C SER A 468 -9.32 34.23 -24.19
N ALA A 469 -9.22 35.52 -24.53
CA ALA A 469 -9.68 36.06 -25.80
C ALA A 469 -8.96 35.46 -27.03
N SER A 470 -7.85 34.75 -26.82
CA SER A 470 -7.14 34.00 -27.87
C SER A 470 -7.80 32.68 -28.25
N ILE A 471 -8.70 32.14 -27.42
CA ILE A 471 -9.41 30.90 -27.65
C ILE A 471 -10.70 31.22 -28.41
N THR A 472 -10.91 30.56 -29.55
CA THR A 472 -12.02 30.86 -30.48
C THR A 472 -13.10 29.79 -30.54
N SER A 473 -12.83 28.60 -29.98
CA SER A 473 -13.75 27.47 -29.88
C SER A 473 -13.79 26.90 -28.48
N LEU A 474 -14.95 26.36 -28.10
CA LEU A 474 -15.15 25.60 -26.86
C LEU A 474 -15.74 24.23 -27.20
N ASP A 475 -15.11 23.16 -26.72
CA ASP A 475 -15.68 21.81 -26.76
C ASP A 475 -16.37 21.53 -25.40
N LEU A 476 -17.67 21.29 -25.45
CA LEU A 476 -18.52 21.07 -24.27
C LEU A 476 -19.27 19.75 -24.44
N LYS A 477 -19.19 18.87 -23.44
CA LYS A 477 -20.00 17.65 -23.36
C LYS A 477 -20.94 17.74 -22.16
N LEU A 478 -22.19 17.36 -22.37
CA LEU A 478 -23.23 17.28 -21.35
C LEU A 478 -23.65 15.82 -21.21
N ASN A 479 -23.73 15.34 -19.97
CA ASN A 479 -24.23 14.01 -19.62
C ASN A 479 -25.12 14.09 -18.37
N ASP A 480 -26.42 13.83 -18.52
CA ASP A 480 -27.43 13.97 -17.44
C ASP A 480 -27.40 15.36 -16.75
N VAL A 481 -27.39 16.42 -17.56
CA VAL A 481 -27.25 17.82 -17.12
C VAL A 481 -28.58 18.55 -17.18
N GLY A 482 -28.96 19.14 -16.04
CA GLY A 482 -30.25 19.81 -15.86
C GLY A 482 -31.42 18.82 -15.74
N PRO A 483 -32.67 19.31 -15.82
CA PRO A 483 -33.85 18.45 -15.71
C PRO A 483 -34.11 17.69 -17.01
N ASN A 484 -34.95 16.65 -16.94
CA ASN A 484 -35.34 15.85 -18.12
C ASN A 484 -36.20 16.61 -19.16
N SER A 485 -36.68 17.81 -18.82
CA SER A 485 -37.49 18.69 -19.66
C SER A 485 -37.50 20.08 -19.05
N SER A 486 -37.81 21.13 -19.83
CA SER A 486 -37.91 22.49 -19.28
C SER A 486 -38.88 22.52 -18.09
N ILE A 487 -38.35 22.87 -16.93
CA ILE A 487 -39.14 23.14 -15.74
C ILE A 487 -38.77 24.54 -15.31
N VAL A 488 -39.77 25.41 -15.23
CA VAL A 488 -39.60 26.77 -14.74
C VAL A 488 -38.87 26.68 -13.41
N ASN A 489 -37.70 27.33 -13.31
CA ASN A 489 -36.85 27.40 -12.11
C ASN A 489 -35.92 26.22 -11.86
N GLU A 490 -35.84 25.22 -12.74
CA GLU A 490 -34.93 24.07 -12.57
C GLU A 490 -33.96 23.90 -13.75
N ASP A 491 -34.08 24.72 -14.79
CA ASP A 491 -33.22 24.67 -15.98
C ASP A 491 -31.79 25.14 -15.65
N LEU A 492 -30.78 24.27 -15.84
CA LEU A 492 -29.39 24.66 -15.59
C LEU A 492 -28.93 25.74 -16.57
N PHE A 493 -28.47 26.87 -16.04
CA PHE A 493 -27.96 27.98 -16.84
C PHE A 493 -26.45 27.88 -17.07
N ILE A 494 -26.01 27.96 -18.33
CA ILE A 494 -24.61 27.96 -18.74
C ILE A 494 -24.30 29.21 -19.56
N ASP A 495 -23.42 30.06 -19.07
CA ASP A 495 -22.95 31.27 -19.73
C ASP A 495 -21.59 31.08 -20.39
N ILE A 496 -21.56 31.25 -21.71
CA ILE A 496 -20.33 31.30 -22.50
C ILE A 496 -19.81 32.74 -22.45
N ALA A 497 -18.90 33.00 -21.51
CA ALA A 497 -18.36 34.32 -21.22
C ALA A 497 -17.03 34.64 -21.93
N GLY A 498 -16.42 33.65 -22.58
CA GLY A 498 -15.18 33.81 -23.34
C GLY A 498 -15.33 34.82 -24.49
N GLN A 499 -14.62 35.94 -24.39
CA GLN A 499 -14.71 37.06 -25.35
C GLN A 499 -14.13 36.75 -26.74
N GLY A 500 -13.45 35.60 -26.90
CA GLY A 500 -12.95 35.10 -28.19
C GLY A 500 -13.82 34.02 -28.81
N ILE A 501 -14.72 33.40 -28.04
CA ILE A 501 -15.43 32.18 -28.43
C ILE A 501 -16.46 32.52 -29.50
N SER A 502 -16.20 32.06 -30.71
CA SER A 502 -17.09 32.23 -31.87
C SER A 502 -17.86 30.95 -32.19
N THR A 503 -17.35 29.81 -31.75
CA THR A 503 -17.89 28.47 -32.02
C THR A 503 -17.94 27.65 -30.73
N VAL A 504 -19.04 26.95 -30.49
CA VAL A 504 -19.14 25.90 -29.47
C VAL A 504 -19.43 24.59 -30.17
N ASN A 505 -18.66 23.54 -29.87
CA ASN A 505 -18.98 22.17 -30.25
C ASN A 505 -19.58 21.48 -29.03
N LEU A 506 -20.89 21.26 -29.07
CA LEU A 506 -21.67 20.68 -28.01
C LEU A 506 -21.96 19.20 -28.31
N GLU A 507 -21.57 18.34 -27.40
CA GLU A 507 -21.92 16.92 -27.39
C GLU A 507 -22.94 16.65 -26.28
N SER A 508 -24.08 16.06 -26.62
CA SER A 508 -25.12 15.68 -25.65
C SER A 508 -25.23 14.15 -25.56
N GLU A 509 -24.85 13.62 -24.40
CA GLU A 509 -25.07 12.24 -23.98
C GLU A 509 -26.18 12.20 -22.93
N ASP A 510 -27.05 11.19 -22.97
CA ASP A 510 -28.26 11.11 -22.13
C ASP A 510 -29.20 12.35 -22.22
N ILE A 511 -30.12 12.51 -21.29
CA ILE A 511 -31.13 13.58 -21.36
C ILE A 511 -30.52 14.84 -20.76
N ASN A 512 -30.45 15.90 -21.55
CA ASN A 512 -29.96 17.20 -21.07
C ASN A 512 -30.98 18.29 -21.35
N PHE A 513 -31.14 19.23 -20.42
CA PHE A 513 -31.89 20.46 -20.65
C PHE A 513 -31.15 21.64 -20.03
N VAL A 514 -30.65 22.55 -20.88
CA VAL A 514 -29.84 23.69 -20.45
C VAL A 514 -30.27 25.00 -21.09
N SER A 515 -30.04 26.09 -20.37
CA SER A 515 -30.18 27.46 -20.88
C SER A 515 -28.80 28.04 -21.16
N LEU A 516 -28.51 28.35 -22.43
CA LEU A 516 -27.24 28.88 -22.88
C LEU A 516 -27.32 30.41 -23.07
N SER A 517 -26.37 31.13 -22.50
CA SER A 517 -26.12 32.53 -22.81
C SER A 517 -24.74 32.79 -23.40
N ASN A 518 -24.59 33.94 -24.05
CA ASN A 518 -23.37 34.39 -24.68
C ASN A 518 -22.98 35.78 -24.15
N SER A 519 -22.58 35.86 -22.88
CA SER A 519 -22.05 37.13 -22.36
C SER A 519 -20.69 37.51 -22.96
N GLY A 520 -20.00 36.54 -23.59
CA GLY A 520 -18.80 36.72 -24.40
C GLY A 520 -19.03 37.53 -25.69
N GLY A 521 -20.27 37.57 -26.19
CA GLY A 521 -20.70 38.43 -27.30
C GLY A 521 -20.27 38.01 -28.71
N LEU A 522 -19.38 37.02 -28.87
CA LEU A 522 -18.88 36.58 -30.19
C LEU A 522 -19.44 35.22 -30.67
N LEU A 523 -20.12 34.45 -29.81
CA LEU A 523 -20.66 33.15 -30.20
C LEU A 523 -21.65 33.32 -31.36
N SER A 524 -21.35 32.66 -32.48
CA SER A 524 -22.15 32.73 -33.70
C SER A 524 -22.44 31.36 -34.30
N ASN A 525 -21.71 30.32 -33.90
CA ASN A 525 -21.91 28.95 -34.34
C ASN A 525 -21.98 28.00 -33.16
N LEU A 526 -23.03 27.18 -33.11
CA LEU A 526 -23.19 26.08 -32.18
C LEU A 526 -23.34 24.80 -32.99
N ASN A 527 -22.29 23.96 -33.00
CA ASN A 527 -22.34 22.65 -33.60
C ASN A 527 -22.83 21.66 -32.54
N VAL A 528 -23.84 20.86 -32.84
CA VAL A 528 -24.45 19.93 -31.89
C VAL A 528 -24.33 18.50 -32.42
N ILE A 529 -23.78 17.62 -31.59
CA ILE A 529 -23.66 16.18 -31.84
C ILE A 529 -24.11 15.39 -30.60
N GLY A 530 -24.22 14.07 -30.74
CA GLY A 530 -24.56 13.18 -29.65
C GLY A 530 -25.84 12.37 -29.91
N SER A 531 -26.18 11.53 -28.94
CA SER A 531 -27.26 10.55 -29.03
C SER A 531 -28.32 10.70 -27.94
N GLY A 532 -28.13 11.63 -27.01
CA GLY A 532 -29.05 11.91 -25.93
C GLY A 532 -29.94 13.13 -26.23
N PRO A 533 -31.25 13.12 -25.91
CA PRO A 533 -32.14 14.26 -26.15
C PRO A 533 -31.60 15.55 -25.54
N LEU A 534 -31.72 16.65 -26.29
CA LEU A 534 -31.18 17.93 -25.85
C LEU A 534 -32.25 19.03 -25.92
N GLY A 535 -32.51 19.66 -24.77
CA GLY A 535 -33.21 20.91 -24.67
C GLY A 535 -32.26 22.09 -24.56
N LEU A 536 -32.40 23.07 -25.45
CA LEU A 536 -31.60 24.29 -25.50
C LEU A 536 -32.48 25.52 -25.52
N ILE A 537 -32.29 26.39 -24.54
CA ILE A 537 -32.75 27.79 -24.62
C ILE A 537 -31.53 28.63 -24.98
N PHE A 538 -31.51 29.28 -26.14
CA PHE A 538 -30.36 30.07 -26.58
C PHE A 538 -30.75 31.53 -26.83
N ASN A 539 -30.33 32.39 -25.90
CA ASN A 539 -30.72 33.80 -25.86
C ASN A 539 -29.81 34.71 -26.69
N SER A 540 -29.24 34.21 -27.79
CA SER A 540 -28.39 34.99 -28.69
C SER A 540 -28.60 34.61 -30.16
N PRO A 541 -28.37 35.54 -31.11
CA PRO A 541 -28.39 35.22 -32.52
C PRO A 541 -27.26 34.25 -32.86
N GLY A 542 -27.53 33.27 -33.70
CA GLY A 542 -26.49 32.33 -34.12
C GLY A 542 -26.97 31.30 -35.13
N THR A 543 -26.01 30.52 -35.59
CA THR A 543 -26.20 29.33 -36.42
C THR A 543 -26.10 28.11 -35.53
N ILE A 544 -27.13 27.26 -35.55
CA ILE A 544 -27.14 25.97 -34.89
C ILE A 544 -27.07 24.90 -35.97
N ASN A 545 -26.01 24.12 -35.92
CA ASN A 545 -25.75 23.03 -36.84
C ASN A 545 -25.80 21.70 -36.08
N ALA A 546 -26.98 21.08 -36.09
CA ALA A 546 -27.25 19.77 -35.50
C ALA A 546 -27.46 18.70 -36.58
N THR A 547 -26.83 18.85 -37.76
CA THR A 547 -27.00 17.94 -38.92
C THR A 547 -26.62 16.48 -38.64
N SER A 548 -25.74 16.24 -37.67
CA SER A 548 -25.29 14.91 -37.24
C SER A 548 -25.80 14.52 -35.85
N PHE A 549 -26.75 15.25 -35.29
CA PHE A 549 -27.34 14.93 -33.99
C PHE A 549 -28.33 13.77 -34.14
N LEU A 550 -28.26 12.77 -33.27
CA LEU A 550 -29.02 11.51 -33.45
C LEU A 550 -30.31 11.46 -32.61
N ALA A 551 -30.55 12.45 -31.77
CA ALA A 551 -31.68 12.53 -30.85
C ALA A 551 -32.53 13.78 -31.06
N SER A 552 -33.70 13.83 -30.41
CA SER A 552 -34.61 14.97 -30.51
C SER A 552 -33.98 16.25 -29.96
N LEU A 553 -34.01 17.32 -30.75
CA LEU A 553 -33.62 18.66 -30.36
C LEU A 553 -34.87 19.46 -29.97
N THR A 554 -34.91 19.97 -28.75
CA THR A 554 -35.87 21.01 -28.34
C THR A 554 -35.15 22.34 -28.25
N PHE A 555 -35.42 23.24 -29.18
CA PHE A 555 -34.75 24.53 -29.27
C PHE A 555 -35.70 25.71 -29.06
N THR A 556 -35.33 26.63 -28.17
CA THR A 556 -35.98 27.93 -28.02
C THR A 556 -34.96 29.04 -28.30
N GLY A 557 -35.20 29.80 -29.37
CA GLY A 557 -34.28 30.82 -29.86
C GLY A 557 -34.59 32.24 -29.41
N SER A 558 -33.58 33.10 -29.54
CA SER A 558 -33.69 34.53 -29.29
C SER A 558 -34.70 35.23 -30.21
N SER A 559 -35.04 36.47 -29.86
CA SER A 559 -35.84 37.37 -30.72
C SER A 559 -35.07 37.96 -31.90
N SER A 560 -33.77 37.66 -32.02
CA SER A 560 -32.94 38.01 -33.17
C SER A 560 -32.98 36.90 -34.23
N GLY A 561 -32.41 37.13 -35.42
CA GLY A 561 -32.41 36.11 -36.47
C GLY A 561 -31.54 34.91 -36.12
N ASN A 562 -32.08 33.70 -36.31
CA ASN A 562 -31.39 32.43 -36.08
C ASN A 562 -31.34 31.60 -37.36
N THR A 563 -30.27 30.84 -37.56
CA THR A 563 -30.21 29.78 -38.58
C THR A 563 -30.12 28.45 -37.86
N ILE A 564 -31.01 27.52 -38.16
CA ILE A 564 -31.10 26.23 -37.47
C ILE A 564 -31.13 25.14 -38.51
N THR A 565 -30.32 24.13 -38.31
CA THR A 565 -30.35 22.89 -39.07
C THR A 565 -30.33 21.72 -38.10
N SER A 566 -31.32 20.83 -38.18
CA SER A 566 -31.37 19.59 -37.39
C SER A 566 -31.40 18.34 -38.29
N ALA A 567 -31.43 17.17 -37.68
CA ALA A 567 -31.17 15.88 -38.32
C ALA A 567 -32.45 15.08 -38.57
N SER A 568 -32.48 13.77 -38.26
CA SER A 568 -33.59 12.87 -38.60
C SER A 568 -34.54 12.53 -37.44
N SER A 569 -34.51 13.32 -36.36
CA SER A 569 -35.28 13.14 -35.13
C SER A 569 -36.56 13.98 -35.10
N ASN A 570 -37.46 13.72 -34.16
CA ASN A 570 -38.62 14.60 -33.95
C ASN A 570 -38.16 15.83 -33.17
N ASP A 571 -38.06 16.97 -33.85
CA ASP A 571 -37.50 18.18 -33.27
C ASP A 571 -38.60 19.19 -32.92
N THR A 572 -38.37 19.99 -31.87
CA THR A 572 -39.27 21.08 -31.47
C THR A 572 -38.50 22.39 -31.51
N ILE A 573 -38.91 23.32 -32.37
CA ILE A 573 -38.19 24.58 -32.60
C ILE A 573 -39.16 25.74 -32.35
N THR A 574 -38.82 26.63 -31.41
CA THR A 574 -39.62 27.83 -31.08
C THR A 574 -38.78 29.09 -31.26
N LEU A 575 -39.21 30.01 -32.13
CA LEU A 575 -38.52 31.27 -32.44
C LEU A 575 -39.48 32.45 -32.27
N SER A 576 -39.06 33.42 -31.46
CA SER A 576 -39.94 34.50 -30.97
C SER A 576 -39.81 35.84 -31.72
N GLY A 577 -38.92 35.94 -32.71
CA GLY A 577 -38.69 37.16 -33.49
C GLY A 577 -37.62 36.99 -34.58
N GLY A 578 -37.29 38.06 -35.31
CA GLY A 578 -36.11 38.12 -36.17
C GLY A 578 -36.34 37.63 -37.61
N THR A 579 -35.25 37.42 -38.35
CA THR A 579 -35.28 36.76 -39.67
C THR A 579 -34.68 35.39 -39.49
N ASN A 580 -35.51 34.35 -39.48
CA ASN A 580 -35.06 33.00 -39.18
C ASN A 580 -34.97 32.11 -40.42
N ARG A 581 -34.04 31.17 -40.38
CA ARG A 581 -33.95 30.08 -41.35
C ARG A 581 -33.93 28.76 -40.60
N VAL A 582 -34.91 27.91 -40.86
CA VAL A 582 -35.05 26.59 -40.24
C VAL A 582 -34.98 25.53 -41.32
N ASP A 583 -34.16 24.52 -41.11
CA ASP A 583 -34.12 23.28 -41.87
C ASP A 583 -34.18 22.12 -40.87
N SER A 584 -35.36 21.54 -40.64
CA SER A 584 -35.56 20.57 -39.55
C SER A 584 -35.23 19.13 -39.94
N GLY A 585 -34.88 18.87 -41.21
CA GLY A 585 -34.45 17.55 -41.64
C GLY A 585 -35.60 16.53 -41.75
N SER A 586 -35.48 15.36 -41.12
CA SER A 586 -36.52 14.32 -41.19
C SER A 586 -37.07 14.05 -39.79
N GLY A 587 -38.30 13.57 -39.68
CA GLY A 587 -38.93 13.39 -38.36
C GLY A 587 -40.31 14.01 -38.36
N ASN A 588 -41.04 13.91 -37.26
CA ASN A 588 -42.26 14.68 -37.09
C ASN A 588 -41.92 15.95 -36.31
N ASP A 589 -41.68 17.03 -37.03
CA ASP A 589 -41.16 18.26 -36.43
C ASP A 589 -42.26 19.23 -36.00
N SER A 590 -42.04 19.96 -34.91
CA SER A 590 -42.92 21.01 -34.41
C SER A 590 -42.20 22.35 -34.41
N ILE A 591 -42.54 23.22 -35.35
CA ILE A 591 -41.89 24.51 -35.57
C ILE A 591 -42.89 25.63 -35.25
N THR A 592 -42.59 26.43 -34.24
CA THR A 592 -43.35 27.63 -33.87
C THR A 592 -42.54 28.88 -34.15
N LEU A 593 -43.10 29.78 -34.96
CA LEU A 593 -42.51 31.04 -35.36
C LEU A 593 -43.44 32.19 -34.97
N SER A 594 -42.85 33.35 -34.68
CA SER A 594 -43.56 34.59 -34.37
C SER A 594 -43.31 35.65 -35.45
N THR A 595 -43.26 36.93 -35.05
CA THR A 595 -43.02 38.06 -35.94
C THR A 595 -41.66 37.96 -36.63
N GLY A 596 -41.59 38.13 -37.95
CA GLY A 596 -40.31 37.98 -38.62
C GLY A 596 -40.41 37.80 -40.13
N SER A 597 -39.24 37.71 -40.76
CA SER A 597 -39.12 37.22 -42.13
C SER A 597 -38.47 35.84 -42.08
N ASP A 598 -39.29 34.80 -42.07
CA ASP A 598 -38.81 33.45 -41.80
C ASP A 598 -38.85 32.55 -43.03
N THR A 599 -37.87 31.66 -43.12
CA THR A 599 -37.81 30.60 -44.13
C THR A 599 -37.74 29.26 -43.42
N VAL A 600 -38.72 28.39 -43.68
CA VAL A 600 -38.79 27.05 -43.09
C VAL A 600 -38.74 26.00 -44.18
N ASN A 601 -37.81 25.07 -44.05
CA ASN A 601 -37.84 23.76 -44.67
C ASN A 601 -38.11 22.74 -43.56
N SER A 602 -39.31 22.17 -43.51
CA SER A 602 -39.63 21.15 -42.50
C SER A 602 -39.15 19.74 -42.91
N GLY A 603 -38.68 19.60 -44.16
CA GLY A 603 -38.17 18.35 -44.69
C GLY A 603 -39.22 17.24 -44.74
N SER A 604 -38.94 16.05 -44.18
CA SER A 604 -39.80 14.86 -44.35
C SER A 604 -40.36 14.30 -43.06
N GLY A 605 -41.68 14.13 -43.02
CA GLY A 605 -42.44 13.46 -41.95
C GLY A 605 -43.77 14.17 -41.75
N ASN A 606 -44.37 14.05 -40.56
CA ASN A 606 -45.62 14.76 -40.24
C ASN A 606 -45.31 16.02 -39.44
N ASP A 607 -44.98 17.09 -40.15
CA ASP A 607 -44.53 18.33 -39.53
C ASP A 607 -45.70 19.26 -39.21
N VAL A 608 -45.55 20.03 -38.14
CA VAL A 608 -46.44 21.10 -37.73
C VAL A 608 -45.67 22.40 -37.73
N VAL A 609 -46.05 23.33 -38.62
CA VAL A 609 -45.49 24.68 -38.66
C VAL A 609 -46.58 25.68 -38.25
N VAL A 610 -46.38 26.35 -37.12
CA VAL A 610 -47.24 27.42 -36.62
C VAL A 610 -46.49 28.73 -36.77
N ALA A 611 -47.00 29.64 -37.60
CA ALA A 611 -46.49 31.00 -37.71
C ALA A 611 -47.54 31.99 -37.19
N SER A 612 -47.16 32.85 -36.26
CA SER A 612 -48.00 33.95 -35.76
C SER A 612 -47.48 35.30 -36.25
N SER A 613 -48.41 36.20 -36.60
CA SER A 613 -48.13 37.54 -37.13
C SER A 613 -48.03 38.62 -36.07
#